data_AF-A0A6M2AEN3-F1
#
_entry.id   AF-A0A6M2AEN3-F1
#
_cell.length_a   1.000
_cell.length_b   1.000
_cell.length_c   1.000
_cell.angle_alpha   90.00
_cell.angle_beta   90.00
_cell.angle_gamma   90.00
#
_symmetry.space_group_name_H-M   'P 1'
#
loop_
_entity.id
_entity.type
_entity.pdbx_description
1 polymer ?
#
loop_
_entity_poly.entity_id
_entity_poly.type
_entity_poly.pdbx_seq_one_letter_code
_entity_poly.pdbx_strand_id
1 'polypeptide(L)' 'MRQQPIRTLSLIPVQIKITIEQMEPLYKKRKPKIKELTALGMTNIEISEKLKISRKTIRKASLTRTLQEK' A
#
# COMPACT_ATOMS: atom_id res chain seq x y z
N MET A 1 33.57 -27.65 48.32
CA MET A 1 33.18 -26.54 47.42
C MET A 1 31.78 -26.83 46.87
N ARG A 2 30.77 -26.00 47.16
CA ARG A 2 29.42 -26.17 46.63
C ARG A 2 29.27 -25.33 45.35
N GLN A 3 29.15 -25.97 44.20
CA GLN A 3 28.79 -25.29 42.95
C GLN A 3 27.32 -24.87 43.03
N GLN A 4 27.05 -23.57 42.96
CA GLN A 4 25.68 -23.07 42.86
C GLN A 4 25.21 -23.18 41.40
N PRO A 5 23.96 -23.59 41.14
CA PRO A 5 23.44 -23.67 39.79
C PRO A 5 23.30 -22.28 39.19
N ILE A 6 23.82 -22.10 37.98
CA ILE A 6 23.62 -20.90 37.18
C ILE A 6 22.11 -20.78 36.95
N ARG A 7 21.50 -19.70 37.46
CA ARG A 7 20.12 -19.38 37.14
C ARG A 7 20.08 -18.96 35.68
N THR A 8 19.65 -19.87 34.81
CA THR A 8 19.41 -19.56 33.41
C THR A 8 18.39 -18.44 33.34
N LEU A 9 18.80 -17.29 32.82
CA LEU A 9 17.88 -16.22 32.46
C LEU A 9 16.90 -16.83 31.46
N SER A 10 15.64 -16.95 31.88
CA SER A 10 14.57 -17.50 31.06
C SER A 10 14.57 -16.81 29.69
N LEU A 11 14.59 -17.60 28.62
CA LEU A 11 14.48 -17.11 27.25
C LEU A 11 13.23 -16.22 27.15
N ILE A 12 13.41 -14.90 27.09
CA ILE A 12 12.30 -13.97 26.87
C ILE A 12 12.01 -14.01 25.36
N PRO A 13 10.88 -14.56 24.91
CA PRO A 13 10.56 -14.56 23.49
C PRO A 13 10.26 -13.13 23.06
N VAL A 14 11.24 -12.48 22.43
CA VAL A 14 11.05 -11.17 21.81
C VAL A 14 10.31 -11.38 20.50
N GLN A 15 9.03 -11.04 20.45
CA GLN A 15 8.28 -10.97 19.20
C GLN A 15 8.70 -9.73 18.43
N ILE A 16 9.57 -9.91 17.44
CA ILE A 16 9.89 -8.86 16.47
C ILE A 16 8.65 -8.71 15.57
N LYS A 17 7.83 -7.67 15.82
CA LYS A 17 6.76 -7.26 14.90
C LYS A 17 7.42 -6.66 13.65
N ILE A 18 7.53 -7.46 12.60
CA ILE A 18 7.88 -6.95 11.27
C ILE A 18 6.66 -6.16 10.79
N THR A 19 6.70 -4.84 10.89
CA THR A 19 5.73 -3.97 10.24
C THR A 19 5.91 -4.10 8.74
N ILE A 20 5.04 -4.88 8.10
CA ILE A 20 4.89 -4.85 6.65
C ILE A 20 4.37 -3.45 6.34
N GLU A 21 5.23 -2.55 5.89
CA GLU A 21 4.82 -1.24 5.40
C GLU A 21 3.64 -1.46 4.45
N GLN A 22 2.50 -0.87 4.78
CA GLN A 22 1.27 -1.07 4.04
C GLN A 22 1.48 -0.53 2.62
N MET A 23 1.86 -1.41 1.68
CA MET A 23 1.97 -1.04 0.28
C MET A 23 0.60 -0.61 -0.20
N GLU A 24 0.39 0.70 -0.26
CA GLU A 24 -0.84 1.25 -0.78
C GLU A 24 -0.99 0.79 -2.23
N PRO A 25 -2.15 0.20 -2.60
CA PRO A 25 -2.29 -0.36 -3.93
C PRO A 25 -2.20 0.76 -4.99
N LEU A 26 -1.50 0.46 -6.08
CA LEU A 26 -1.12 1.43 -7.12
C LEU A 26 -2.28 2.29 -7.66
N TYR A 27 -3.50 1.73 -7.73
CA TYR A 27 -4.68 2.45 -8.20
C TYR A 27 -5.12 3.57 -7.25
N LYS A 28 -4.89 3.44 -5.93
CA LYS A 28 -5.18 4.50 -4.95
C LYS A 28 -4.15 5.62 -5.07
N LYS A 29 -2.86 5.26 -5.07
CA LYS A 29 -1.75 6.21 -5.21
C LYS A 29 -1.86 7.09 -6.46
N ARG A 30 -2.32 6.53 -7.58
CA ARG A 30 -2.44 7.25 -8.87
C ARG A 30 -3.82 7.87 -9.15
N LYS A 31 -4.80 7.65 -8.28
CA LYS A 31 -6.16 8.17 -8.42
C LYS A 31 -6.24 9.68 -8.66
N PRO A 32 -5.54 10.56 -7.90
CA PRO A 32 -5.62 12.01 -8.14
C PRO A 32 -5.13 12.38 -9.53
N LYS A 33 -3.99 11.83 -9.96
CA LYS A 33 -3.41 12.06 -11.29
C LYS A 33 -4.34 11.59 -12.41
N ILE A 34 -4.98 10.43 -12.26
CA ILE A 34 -5.96 9.92 -13.22
C ILE A 34 -7.15 10.88 -13.31
N LYS A 35 -7.64 11.38 -12.17
CA LYS A 35 -8.76 12.33 -12.11
C LYS A 35 -8.44 13.65 -12.81
N GLU A 36 -7.24 14.20 -12.59
CA GLU A 36 -6.74 15.39 -13.31
C GLU A 36 -6.75 15.17 -14.83
N LEU A 37 -6.19 14.05 -15.31
CA LEU A 37 -6.09 13.77 -16.74
C LEU A 37 -7.46 13.53 -17.37
N THR A 38 -8.39 12.88 -16.65
CA THR A 38 -9.77 12.73 -17.11
C THR A 38 -10.49 14.08 -17.16
N ALA A 39 -10.24 15.00 -16.20
CA ALA A 39 -10.81 16.35 -16.23
C ALA A 39 -10.27 17.20 -17.39
N LEU A 40 -9.05 16.93 -17.85
CA LEU A 40 -8.47 17.51 -19.06
C LEU A 40 -9.02 16.89 -20.37
N GLY A 41 -9.99 15.96 -20.28
CA GLY A 41 -10.60 15.32 -21.43
C GLY A 41 -9.85 14.12 -21.99
N MET A 42 -8.79 13.64 -21.33
CA MET A 42 -8.05 12.46 -21.80
C MET A 42 -8.86 11.17 -21.62
N THR A 43 -8.78 10.33 -22.64
CA THR A 43 -9.35 8.98 -22.63
C THR A 43 -8.51 8.02 -21.78
N ASN A 44 -9.11 6.92 -21.35
CA ASN A 44 -8.40 5.89 -20.58
C ASN A 44 -7.20 5.29 -21.35
N ILE A 45 -7.19 5.34 -22.69
CA ILE A 45 -6.09 4.85 -23.53
C ILE A 45 -4.91 5.82 -23.41
N GLU A 46 -5.14 7.11 -23.62
CA GLU A 46 -4.11 8.15 -23.50
C GLU A 46 -3.52 8.22 -22.09
N ILE A 47 -4.37 8.08 -21.06
CA ILE A 47 -3.93 8.02 -19.66
C ILE A 47 -3.06 6.77 -19.41
N SER A 48 -3.41 5.63 -20.02
CA SER A 48 -2.65 4.38 -19.93
C SER A 48 -1.25 4.53 -20.51
N GLU A 49 -1.14 5.16 -21.68
CA GLU A 49 0.13 5.41 -22.37
C GLU A 49 0.98 6.42 -21.59
N LYS A 50 0.38 7.54 -21.18
CA LYS A 50 1.07 8.62 -20.46
C LYS A 50 1.60 8.19 -19.10
N LEU A 51 0.81 7.41 -18.35
CA LEU A 51 1.18 6.95 -17.01
C LEU A 51 1.87 5.57 -17.02
N LYS A 52 1.99 4.90 -18.17
CA LYS A 52 2.52 3.52 -18.30
C LYS A 52 1.90 2.54 -17.29
N ILE A 53 0.57 2.59 -17.15
CA ILE A 53 -0.20 1.71 -16.24
C ILE A 53 -1.27 0.97 -17.01
N SER A 54 -1.67 -0.21 -16.51
CA SER A 54 -2.72 -0.97 -17.17
C SER A 54 -4.06 -0.21 -17.18
N ARG A 55 -4.81 -0.36 -18.26
CA ARG A 55 -6.20 0.13 -18.37
C ARG A 55 -7.09 -0.42 -17.24
N LYS A 56 -6.81 -1.62 -16.73
CA LYS A 56 -7.52 -2.22 -15.58
C LYS A 56 -7.32 -1.39 -14.31
N THR A 57 -6.10 -0.91 -14.07
CA THR A 57 -5.74 -0.05 -12.93
C THR A 57 -6.47 1.28 -13.00
N ILE A 58 -6.54 1.89 -14.20
CA ILE A 58 -7.26 3.15 -14.43
C ILE A 58 -8.75 2.96 -14.19
N ARG A 59 -9.36 1.93 -14.79
CA ARG A 59 -10.78 1.61 -14.60
C ARG A 59 -11.12 1.41 -13.12
N LYS A 60 -10.28 0.69 -12.37
CA LYS A 60 -10.45 0.49 -10.93
C LYS A 60 -10.36 1.81 -10.14
N ALA A 61 -9.39 2.66 -10.48
CA ALA A 61 -9.25 3.98 -9.86
C ALA A 61 -10.47 4.88 -10.09
N SER A 62 -11.03 4.86 -11.31
CA SER A 62 -12.22 5.66 -11.68
C SER A 62 -13.52 5.12 -11.09
N LEU A 63 -13.67 3.80 -10.95
CA LEU A 63 -14.90 3.18 -10.44
C LEU A 63 -15.06 3.34 -8.92
N THR A 64 -13.96 3.53 -8.19
CA THR A 64 -13.98 3.59 -6.72
C THR A 64 -14.56 4.93 -6.28
N ARG A 65 -15.87 5.02 -6.00
CA ARG A 65 -16.47 6.15 -5.26
C ARG A 65 -15.76 6.27 -3.91
N THR A 66 -15.23 7.45 -3.61
CA THR A 66 -14.70 7.80 -2.30
C THR A 66 -15.83 7.70 -1.27
N LEU A 67 -15.80 6.67 -0.42
CA LEU A 67 -16.40 6.73 0.93
C LEU A 67 -15.45 7.54 1.82
N GLN A 68 -15.28 8.82 1.49
CA GLN A 68 -14.58 9.81 2.31
C GLN A 68 -15.39 11.10 2.24
N GLU A 69 -16.59 11.04 2.82
CA GLU A 69 -17.27 12.20 3.39
C GLU A 69 -17.57 11.84 4.84
N LYS A 70 -16.69 12.27 5.74
CA LYS A 70 -16.98 12.89 7.04
C LYS A 70 -15.67 13.19 7.76
#